data_AF-A0YLT8-F1
#
_entry.id   AF-A0YLT8-F1
#
_cell.length_a   1.000
_cell.length_b   1.000
_cell.length_c   1.000
_cell.angle_alpha   90.00
_cell.angle_beta   90.00
_cell.angle_gamma   90.00
#
_symmetry.space_group_name_H-M   'P 1'
#
loop_
_entity.id
_entity.type
_entity.pdbx_description
1 polymer ?
#
loop_
_entity_poly.entity_id
_entity_poly.type
_entity_poly.pdbx_seq_one_letter_code
_entity_poly.pdbx_strand_id
1 'polypeptide(L)'
;MTELSIAPQPGLVKPADPNSGQKSQFGLFSDSWLELQGYVGTALEMPITEGDFKAKYGDFGGEQQVKDCIAAMQNVKASATEFGNPKTLRAQLISNPNLLATDEPPEEIYTHTVWLGQRVNSTAGRFVSGYQSVLDELGGLPPKDKVEALKAYLFDETLGPIPLSKTMSDEVGVLIKKLGKFEQKMNEYNEILQSFTRDSSNLVQMVDQAIGAATERIKGLEKSRDAAYKAWKDFTIAAVTASIGCALIGGIWHRSLVVLRYWLVAQQQ
;
A
#
# COMPACT_ATOMS: atom_id res chain seq x y z
N MET A 1 -31.46 8.87 45.98
CA MET A 1 -30.49 8.01 45.30
C MET A 1 -30.13 8.70 44.00
N THR A 2 -28.95 9.30 43.93
CA THR A 2 -28.44 9.93 42.71
C THR A 2 -27.87 8.81 41.85
N GLU A 3 -28.46 8.53 40.69
CA GLU A 3 -27.84 7.62 39.72
C GLU A 3 -26.48 8.20 39.31
N LEU A 4 -25.40 7.55 39.71
CA LEU A 4 -24.07 7.76 39.14
C LEU A 4 -24.10 7.19 37.72
N SER A 5 -24.61 7.98 36.77
CA SER A 5 -24.54 7.65 35.34
C SER A 5 -23.10 7.78 34.87
N ILE A 6 -22.43 6.64 34.71
CA ILE A 6 -21.11 6.52 34.06
C ILE A 6 -21.35 6.42 32.54
N ALA A 7 -22.13 7.35 31.98
CA ALA A 7 -22.25 7.42 30.54
C ALA A 7 -20.86 7.77 29.98
N PRO A 8 -20.27 6.96 29.07
CA PRO A 8 -18.97 7.27 28.50
C PRO A 8 -19.03 8.64 27.82
N GLN A 9 -17.95 9.42 27.98
CA GLN A 9 -17.83 10.71 27.30
C GLN A 9 -18.08 10.53 25.78
N PRO A 10 -18.75 11.50 25.12
CA PRO A 10 -18.83 11.52 23.67
C PRO A 10 -17.45 11.37 23.03
N GLY A 11 -17.30 10.49 22.04
CA GLY A 11 -16.01 10.17 21.40
C GLY A 11 -15.32 8.87 21.87
N LEU A 12 -15.87 8.18 22.88
CA LEU A 12 -15.45 6.81 23.27
C LEU A 12 -16.24 5.71 22.54
N VAL A 13 -17.53 5.94 22.26
CA VAL A 13 -18.46 4.97 21.66
C VAL A 13 -19.12 5.45 20.36
N LYS A 14 -18.98 6.74 20.04
CA LYS A 14 -19.47 7.33 18.79
C LYS A 14 -18.27 7.88 18.03
N PRO A 15 -18.18 7.65 16.70
CA PRO A 15 -17.21 8.34 15.87
C PRO A 15 -17.27 9.84 16.14
N ALA A 16 -16.11 10.48 16.23
CA ALA A 16 -16.07 11.92 16.42
C ALA A 16 -16.80 12.62 15.27
N ASP A 17 -17.67 13.58 15.59
CA ASP A 17 -18.28 14.43 14.57
C ASP A 17 -17.18 15.35 14.01
N PRO A 18 -16.83 15.23 12.72
CA PRO A 18 -15.74 15.98 12.10
C PRO A 18 -15.97 17.52 12.14
N ASN A 19 -17.21 17.97 12.35
CA ASN A 19 -17.54 19.40 12.43
C ASN A 19 -17.56 19.96 13.85
N SER A 20 -17.45 19.11 14.87
CA SER A 20 -17.60 19.49 16.28
C SER A 20 -16.30 19.91 16.96
N GLY A 21 -15.15 19.69 16.31
CA GLY A 21 -13.83 19.79 16.94
C GLY A 21 -13.56 18.68 17.98
N GLN A 22 -14.47 17.73 18.17
CA GLN A 22 -14.21 16.53 18.96
C GLN A 22 -13.14 15.70 18.27
N LYS A 23 -12.13 15.29 19.03
CA LYS A 23 -11.17 14.27 18.60
C LYS A 23 -11.70 12.91 19.07
N SER A 24 -11.68 11.91 18.19
CA SER A 24 -11.95 10.53 18.61
C SER A 24 -10.94 10.17 19.69
N GLN A 25 -11.42 9.75 20.86
CA GLN A 25 -10.53 9.37 21.96
C GLN A 25 -9.91 7.98 21.73
N PHE A 26 -10.54 7.15 20.88
CA PHE A 26 -9.95 5.93 20.35
C PHE A 26 -9.23 6.22 19.03
N GLY A 27 -7.99 6.72 19.12
CA GLY A 27 -7.15 7.03 17.95
C GLY A 27 -6.79 5.80 17.08
N LEU A 28 -6.85 4.60 17.67
CA LEU A 28 -6.43 3.33 17.05
C LEU A 28 -7.37 2.80 15.94
N PHE A 29 -8.50 3.46 15.69
CA PHE A 29 -9.45 3.10 14.64
C PHE A 29 -9.96 4.33 13.89
N SER A 30 -9.09 5.32 13.70
CA SER A 30 -9.36 6.53 12.92
C SER A 30 -8.95 6.37 11.46
N ASP A 31 -9.44 7.25 10.59
CA ASP A 31 -9.01 7.31 9.19
C ASP A 31 -7.49 7.46 9.07
N SER A 32 -6.86 8.26 9.94
CA SER A 32 -5.41 8.43 10.00
C SER A 32 -4.66 7.13 10.27
N TRP A 33 -5.25 6.22 11.07
CA TRP A 33 -4.66 4.89 11.29
C TRP A 33 -4.74 4.04 10.03
N LEU A 34 -5.86 4.08 9.30
CA LEU A 34 -6.02 3.36 8.04
C LEU A 34 -5.09 3.90 6.94
N GLU A 35 -4.94 5.21 6.85
CA GLU A 35 -3.98 5.86 5.95
C GLU A 35 -2.54 5.42 6.25
N LEU A 36 -2.16 5.37 7.54
CA LEU A 36 -0.87 4.85 7.95
C LEU A 36 -0.67 3.39 7.54
N GLN A 37 -1.70 2.54 7.68
CA GLN A 37 -1.63 1.14 7.19
C GLN A 37 -1.44 1.08 5.67
N GLY A 38 -2.14 1.91 4.91
CA GLY A 38 -2.00 1.99 3.45
C GLY A 38 -0.59 2.42 3.04
N TYR A 39 -0.04 3.42 3.74
CA TYR A 39 1.32 3.88 3.53
C TYR A 39 2.36 2.79 3.84
N VAL A 40 2.25 2.13 5.01
CA VAL A 40 3.14 1.03 5.41
C VAL A 40 3.04 -0.14 4.42
N GLY A 41 1.83 -0.50 3.99
CA GLY A 41 1.63 -1.52 2.96
C GLY A 41 2.35 -1.18 1.65
N THR A 42 2.22 0.05 1.18
CA THR A 42 2.90 0.53 -0.03
C THR A 42 4.42 0.52 0.13
N ALA A 43 4.93 0.95 1.28
CA ALA A 43 6.37 0.95 1.60
C ALA A 43 6.97 -0.46 1.58
N LEU A 44 6.22 -1.46 2.04
CA LEU A 44 6.65 -2.87 2.02
C LEU A 44 6.74 -3.45 0.61
N GLU A 45 6.00 -2.89 -0.34
CA GLU A 45 5.98 -3.29 -1.76
C GLU A 45 6.96 -2.50 -2.63
N MET A 46 7.82 -1.67 -2.03
CA MET A 46 8.85 -0.95 -2.78
C MET A 46 9.84 -1.90 -3.48
N PRO A 47 10.25 -1.59 -4.72
CA PRO A 47 11.25 -2.37 -5.45
C PRO A 47 12.64 -2.07 -4.88
N ILE A 48 13.13 -2.97 -4.03
CA ILE A 48 14.39 -2.80 -3.31
C ILE A 48 15.60 -3.47 -4.00
N THR A 49 15.41 -3.99 -5.21
CA THR A 49 16.48 -4.53 -6.05
C THR A 49 16.52 -3.80 -7.39
N GLU A 50 17.67 -3.77 -8.05
CA GLU A 50 17.79 -3.16 -9.37
C GLU A 50 16.88 -3.85 -10.40
N GLY A 51 16.74 -5.17 -10.33
CA GLY A 51 15.85 -5.94 -11.21
C GLY A 51 14.39 -5.55 -11.03
N ASP A 52 13.91 -5.49 -9.78
CA ASP A 52 12.53 -5.09 -9.48
C ASP A 52 12.27 -3.63 -9.84
N PHE A 53 13.27 -2.77 -9.60
CA PHE A 53 13.19 -1.35 -9.95
C PHE A 53 13.07 -1.18 -11.47
N LYS A 54 13.95 -1.84 -12.24
CA LYS A 54 13.91 -1.82 -13.70
C LYS A 54 12.65 -2.45 -14.27
N ALA A 55 12.14 -3.52 -13.67
CA ALA A 55 10.89 -4.13 -14.10
C ALA A 55 9.69 -3.21 -13.84
N LYS A 56 9.68 -2.48 -12.73
CA LYS A 56 8.56 -1.60 -12.33
C LYS A 56 8.59 -0.26 -13.04
N TYR A 57 9.76 0.34 -13.18
CA TYR A 57 9.91 1.71 -13.66
C TYR A 57 10.56 1.77 -15.05
N GLY A 58 11.49 0.86 -15.37
CA GLY A 58 12.25 0.86 -16.62
C GLY A 58 13.74 1.04 -16.38
N ASP A 59 14.54 0.98 -17.46
CA ASP A 59 15.96 1.29 -17.42
C ASP A 59 16.19 2.75 -17.85
N PHE A 60 16.88 3.53 -17.02
CA PHE A 60 16.99 4.97 -17.17
C PHE A 60 18.43 5.49 -17.34
N GLY A 61 19.44 4.62 -17.45
CA GLY A 61 20.83 5.04 -17.30
C GLY A 61 21.13 5.53 -15.87
N GLY A 62 22.33 6.06 -15.61
CA GLY A 62 22.73 6.60 -14.30
C GLY A 62 22.65 5.57 -13.16
N GLU A 63 23.46 4.51 -13.29
CA GLU A 63 23.47 3.36 -12.38
C GLU A 63 23.63 3.75 -10.90
N GLN A 64 24.42 4.79 -10.59
CA GLN A 64 24.63 5.23 -9.22
C GLN A 64 23.39 5.89 -8.62
N GLN A 65 22.72 6.80 -9.35
CA GLN A 65 21.52 7.48 -8.87
C GLN A 65 20.37 6.50 -8.62
N VAL A 66 20.25 5.48 -9.48
CA VAL A 66 19.29 4.38 -9.29
C VAL A 66 19.64 3.57 -8.04
N LYS A 67 20.92 3.20 -7.84
CA LYS A 67 21.38 2.50 -6.63
C LYS A 67 21.10 3.30 -5.35
N ASP A 68 21.38 4.60 -5.36
CA ASP A 68 21.15 5.47 -4.21
C ASP A 68 19.65 5.60 -3.89
N CYS A 69 18.80 5.70 -4.91
CA CYS A 69 17.35 5.71 -4.74
C CYS A 69 16.83 4.37 -4.19
N ILE A 70 17.34 3.24 -4.68
CA ILE A 70 17.01 1.91 -4.15
C ILE A 70 17.43 1.78 -2.69
N ALA A 71 18.60 2.27 -2.31
CA ALA A 71 19.04 2.30 -0.92
C ALA A 71 18.11 3.14 -0.03
N ALA A 72 17.64 4.29 -0.53
CA ALA A 72 16.63 5.09 0.18
C ALA A 72 15.30 4.32 0.37
N MET A 73 14.82 3.61 -0.66
CA MET A 73 13.64 2.76 -0.56
C MET A 73 13.83 1.59 0.42
N GLN A 74 15.03 1.00 0.47
CA GLN A 74 15.36 -0.05 1.44
C GLN A 74 15.22 0.44 2.87
N ASN A 75 15.68 1.66 3.18
CA ASN A 75 15.54 2.25 4.50
C ASN A 75 14.06 2.47 4.87
N VAL A 76 13.26 3.03 3.95
CA VAL A 76 11.81 3.20 4.14
C VAL A 76 11.13 1.85 4.39
N LYS A 77 11.45 0.83 3.59
CA LYS A 77 10.90 -0.52 3.74
C LYS A 77 11.33 -1.19 5.06
N ALA A 78 12.57 -0.96 5.51
CA ALA A 78 13.04 -1.48 6.78
C ALA A 78 12.24 -0.89 7.96
N SER A 79 12.02 0.43 7.98
CA SER A 79 11.16 1.08 8.98
C SER A 79 9.70 0.61 8.89
N ALA A 80 9.16 0.43 7.68
CA ALA A 80 7.82 -0.12 7.49
C ALA A 80 7.72 -1.59 7.99
N THR A 81 8.80 -2.35 7.91
CA THR A 81 8.89 -3.71 8.46
C THR A 81 8.90 -3.70 9.99
N GLU A 82 9.65 -2.79 10.61
CA GLU A 82 9.62 -2.57 12.08
C GLU A 82 8.23 -2.16 12.56
N PHE A 83 7.50 -1.38 11.76
CA PHE A 83 6.11 -1.05 12.07
C PHE A 83 5.20 -2.28 12.04
N GLY A 84 5.40 -3.19 11.09
CA GLY A 84 4.57 -4.40 10.92
C GLY A 84 3.26 -4.11 10.20
N ASN A 85 2.40 -5.11 10.03
CA ASN A 85 1.09 -4.94 9.38
C ASN A 85 0.14 -6.11 9.76
N PRO A 86 -1.15 -6.04 9.40
CA PRO A 86 -2.12 -7.11 9.74
C PRO A 86 -1.76 -8.48 9.14
N LYS A 87 -1.13 -8.51 7.96
CA LYS A 87 -0.73 -9.75 7.28
C LYS A 87 0.41 -10.44 8.04
N THR A 88 1.41 -9.67 8.51
CA THR A 88 2.52 -10.15 9.33
C THR A 88 2.01 -10.66 10.67
N LEU A 89 1.16 -9.88 11.36
CA LEU A 89 0.53 -10.31 12.61
C LEU A 89 -0.23 -11.64 12.43
N ARG A 90 -1.03 -11.75 11.38
CA ARG A 90 -1.77 -12.99 11.10
C ARG A 90 -0.83 -14.18 10.91
N ALA A 91 0.28 -14.01 10.18
CA ALA A 91 1.28 -15.06 10.00
C ALA A 91 1.97 -15.44 11.32
N GLN A 92 2.27 -14.45 12.16
CA GLN A 92 2.85 -14.68 13.49
C GLN A 92 1.87 -15.41 14.40
N LEU A 93 0.57 -15.07 14.38
CA LEU A 93 -0.47 -15.76 15.16
C LEU A 93 -0.71 -17.21 14.73
N ILE A 94 -0.58 -17.51 13.44
CA ILE A 94 -0.63 -18.90 12.96
C ILE A 94 0.53 -19.71 13.57
N SER A 95 1.70 -19.09 13.68
CA SER A 95 2.92 -19.72 14.20
C SER A 95 2.95 -19.77 15.73
N ASN A 96 2.41 -18.74 16.39
CA ASN A 96 2.31 -18.60 17.83
C ASN A 96 0.93 -18.03 18.20
N PRO A 97 -0.07 -18.89 18.46
CA PRO A 97 -1.42 -18.46 18.82
C PRO A 97 -1.52 -17.62 20.10
N ASN A 98 -0.50 -17.71 20.97
CA ASN A 98 -0.46 -17.02 22.26
C ASN A 98 0.33 -15.69 22.20
N LEU A 99 0.74 -15.24 21.01
CA LEU A 99 1.53 -14.02 20.84
C LEU A 99 0.91 -12.78 21.53
N LEU A 100 -0.41 -12.65 21.49
CA LEU A 100 -1.12 -11.52 22.10
C LEU A 100 -1.43 -11.73 23.58
N ALA A 101 -1.17 -12.92 24.11
CA ALA A 101 -1.39 -13.29 25.51
C ALA A 101 -0.10 -13.23 26.35
N THR A 102 1.04 -12.81 25.77
CA THR A 102 2.31 -12.67 26.49
C THR A 102 2.28 -11.49 27.46
N ASP A 103 3.13 -11.56 28.48
CA ASP A 103 3.33 -10.46 29.43
C ASP A 103 4.17 -9.34 28.85
N GLU A 104 5.07 -9.67 27.94
CA GLU A 104 5.93 -8.69 27.30
C GLU A 104 5.26 -8.08 26.06
N PRO A 105 5.44 -6.76 25.84
CA PRO A 105 4.92 -6.09 24.67
C PRO A 105 5.65 -6.58 23.41
N PRO A 106 4.92 -6.95 22.34
CA PRO A 106 5.53 -7.38 21.08
C PRO A 106 6.46 -6.31 20.48
N GLU A 107 7.47 -6.75 19.73
CA GLU A 107 8.45 -5.85 19.10
C GLU A 107 7.82 -4.94 18.04
N GLU A 108 7.12 -5.52 17.05
CA GLU A 108 6.44 -4.79 15.96
C GLU A 108 5.37 -3.85 16.50
N ILE A 109 5.34 -2.63 15.96
CA ILE A 109 4.44 -1.56 16.42
C ILE A 109 2.97 -1.95 16.24
N TYR A 110 2.60 -2.47 15.07
CA TYR A 110 1.24 -2.91 14.77
C TYR A 110 0.78 -4.01 15.73
N THR A 111 1.62 -5.03 15.93
CA THR A 111 1.31 -6.14 16.84
C THR A 111 1.21 -5.67 18.29
N HIS A 112 2.08 -4.74 18.71
CA HIS A 112 2.01 -4.11 20.02
C HIS A 112 0.72 -3.29 20.20
N THR A 113 0.27 -2.56 19.17
CA THR A 113 -1.00 -1.85 19.20
C THR A 113 -2.18 -2.80 19.43
N VAL A 114 -2.23 -3.95 18.74
CA VAL A 114 -3.29 -4.94 18.92
C VAL A 114 -3.21 -5.59 20.31
N TRP A 115 -2.01 -5.95 20.76
CA TRP A 115 -1.76 -6.47 22.11
C TRP A 115 -2.25 -5.50 23.20
N LEU A 116 -1.95 -4.20 23.04
CA LEU A 116 -2.39 -3.18 23.98
C LEU A 116 -3.92 -3.04 23.98
N GLY A 117 -4.56 -3.13 22.81
CA GLY A 117 -6.02 -3.16 22.71
C GLY A 117 -6.65 -4.30 23.52
N GLN A 118 -6.05 -5.49 23.48
CA GLN A 118 -6.49 -6.64 24.29
C GLN A 118 -6.28 -6.38 25.80
N ARG A 119 -5.16 -5.77 26.18
CA ARG A 119 -4.89 -5.41 27.59
C ARG A 119 -5.85 -4.36 28.11
N VAL A 120 -6.15 -3.32 27.33
CA VAL A 120 -7.17 -2.31 27.68
C VAL A 120 -8.51 -2.99 27.95
N ASN A 121 -8.94 -3.89 27.07
CA ASN A 121 -10.19 -4.63 27.25
C ASN A 121 -10.18 -5.50 28.52
N SER A 122 -9.07 -6.21 28.77
CA SER A 122 -8.93 -7.09 29.94
C SER A 122 -8.90 -6.30 31.25
N THR A 123 -8.18 -5.17 31.28
CA THR A 123 -8.11 -4.26 32.42
C THR A 123 -9.46 -3.59 32.69
N ALA A 124 -10.20 -3.19 31.65
CA ALA A 124 -11.56 -2.69 31.80
C ALA A 124 -12.48 -3.75 32.44
N GLY A 125 -12.37 -5.01 32.03
CA GLY A 125 -13.09 -6.12 32.67
C GLY A 125 -12.73 -6.31 34.16
N ARG A 126 -11.45 -6.15 34.51
CA ARG A 126 -10.98 -6.18 35.92
C ARG A 126 -11.53 -5.02 36.73
N PHE A 127 -11.63 -3.82 36.16
CA PHE A 127 -12.26 -2.68 36.83
C PHE A 127 -13.75 -2.90 37.10
N VAL A 128 -14.49 -3.40 36.11
CA VAL A 128 -15.93 -3.65 36.27
C VAL A 128 -16.16 -4.73 37.34
N SER A 129 -15.44 -5.84 37.26
CA SER A 129 -15.57 -6.93 38.24
C SER A 129 -15.10 -6.52 39.64
N GLY A 130 -13.95 -5.86 39.76
CA GLY A 130 -13.45 -5.35 41.04
C GLY A 130 -14.41 -4.35 41.70
N TYR A 131 -14.96 -3.42 40.91
CA TYR A 131 -15.96 -2.47 41.40
C TYR A 131 -17.22 -3.17 41.91
N GLN A 132 -17.72 -4.17 41.18
CA GLN A 132 -18.88 -4.94 41.62
C GLN A 132 -18.62 -5.70 42.91
N SER A 133 -17.47 -6.39 43.02
CA SER A 133 -17.08 -7.10 44.25
C SER A 133 -17.06 -6.18 45.46
N VAL A 134 -16.49 -4.98 45.31
CA VAL A 134 -16.47 -3.98 46.40
C VAL A 134 -17.87 -3.49 46.75
N LEU A 135 -18.72 -3.21 45.76
CA LEU A 135 -20.10 -2.79 46.05
C LEU A 135 -20.86 -3.84 46.86
N ASP A 136 -20.68 -5.11 46.54
CA ASP A 136 -21.32 -6.23 47.23
C ASP A 136 -20.80 -6.35 48.68
N GLU A 137 -19.50 -6.13 48.90
CA GLU A 137 -18.87 -6.17 50.23
C GLU A 137 -19.21 -4.96 51.13
N LEU A 138 -19.52 -3.81 50.54
CA LEU A 138 -19.84 -2.59 51.29
C LEU A 138 -21.23 -2.61 51.95
N GLY A 139 -22.08 -3.59 51.59
CA GLY A 139 -23.42 -3.77 52.14
C GLY A 139 -23.39 -4.09 53.64
N GLY A 140 -24.04 -3.28 54.47
CA GLY A 140 -24.20 -3.55 55.90
C GLY A 140 -22.98 -3.24 56.79
N LEU A 141 -21.83 -2.87 56.21
CA LEU A 141 -20.66 -2.45 56.99
C LEU A 141 -20.87 -1.09 57.69
N PRO A 142 -20.28 -0.86 58.88
CA PRO A 142 -20.24 0.47 59.48
C PRO A 142 -19.31 1.40 58.69
N PRO A 143 -19.46 2.74 58.80
CA PRO A 143 -18.74 3.70 57.95
C PRO A 143 -17.21 3.56 57.95
N LYS A 144 -16.60 3.23 59.09
CA LYS A 144 -15.15 3.05 59.20
C LYS A 144 -14.67 1.87 58.36
N ASP A 145 -15.35 0.74 58.45
CA ASP A 145 -14.96 -0.49 57.75
C ASP A 145 -15.19 -0.36 56.24
N LYS A 146 -16.21 0.41 55.82
CA LYS A 146 -16.40 0.77 54.40
C LYS A 146 -15.21 1.53 53.83
N VAL A 147 -14.66 2.48 54.59
CA VAL A 147 -13.50 3.27 54.15
C VAL A 147 -12.26 2.39 54.03
N GLU A 148 -12.03 1.48 54.97
CA GLU A 148 -10.90 0.56 54.91
C GLU A 148 -11.03 -0.45 53.77
N ALA A 149 -12.22 -1.01 53.52
CA ALA A 149 -12.48 -1.87 52.37
C ALA A 149 -12.25 -1.15 51.03
N LEU A 150 -12.73 0.10 50.92
CA LEU A 150 -12.48 0.93 49.74
C LEU A 150 -10.99 1.20 49.53
N LYS A 151 -10.25 1.55 50.59
CA LYS A 151 -8.80 1.74 50.49
C LYS A 151 -8.10 0.46 50.04
N ALA A 152 -8.43 -0.68 50.66
CA ALA A 152 -7.83 -1.96 50.29
C ALA A 152 -8.03 -2.26 48.79
N TYR A 153 -9.24 -2.04 48.28
CA TYR A 153 -9.52 -2.19 46.86
C TYR A 153 -8.76 -1.20 45.98
N LEU A 154 -8.72 0.09 46.33
CA LEU A 154 -8.04 1.11 45.52
C LEU A 154 -6.57 0.75 45.25
N PHE A 155 -5.92 0.10 46.21
CA PHE A 155 -4.51 -0.30 46.18
C PHE A 155 -4.28 -1.79 45.92
N ASP A 156 -5.32 -2.57 45.59
CA ASP A 156 -5.18 -3.98 45.27
C ASP A 156 -4.39 -4.15 43.96
N GLU A 157 -3.31 -4.94 43.99
CA GLU A 157 -2.42 -5.15 42.83
C GLU A 157 -3.11 -5.88 41.66
N THR A 158 -4.21 -6.57 41.94
CA THR A 158 -4.92 -7.45 41.00
C THR A 158 -6.20 -6.84 40.45
N LEU A 159 -6.97 -6.10 41.25
CA LEU A 159 -8.27 -5.55 40.85
C LEU A 159 -8.31 -4.04 41.06
N GLY A 160 -7.32 -3.49 41.76
CA GLY A 160 -7.33 -2.11 42.18
C GLY A 160 -7.11 -1.14 41.04
N PRO A 161 -7.89 -0.04 40.98
CA PRO A 161 -7.77 0.96 39.94
C PRO A 161 -6.40 1.62 39.87
N ILE A 162 -5.70 1.81 41.00
CA ILE A 162 -4.42 2.55 41.02
C ILE A 162 -3.29 1.73 40.35
N PRO A 163 -2.97 0.50 40.79
CA PRO A 163 -1.89 -0.27 40.16
C PRO A 163 -2.16 -0.58 38.69
N LEU A 164 -3.39 -0.99 38.36
CA LEU A 164 -3.78 -1.30 36.98
C LEU A 164 -3.68 -0.10 36.04
N SER A 165 -4.08 1.09 36.50
CA SER A 165 -3.95 2.32 35.69
C SER A 165 -2.48 2.69 35.48
N LYS A 166 -1.63 2.46 36.48
CA LYS A 166 -0.17 2.67 36.35
C LYS A 166 0.44 1.72 35.33
N THR A 167 0.15 0.43 35.41
CA THR A 167 0.61 -0.56 34.41
C THR A 167 0.17 -0.17 33.01
N MET A 168 -1.11 0.20 32.83
CA MET A 168 -1.62 0.64 31.53
C MET A 168 -0.89 1.89 31.02
N SER A 169 -0.64 2.87 31.90
CA SER A 169 0.12 4.08 31.55
C SER A 169 1.54 3.73 31.10
N ASP A 170 2.21 2.80 31.78
CA ASP A 170 3.56 2.36 31.42
C ASP A 170 3.57 1.65 30.06
N GLU A 171 2.62 0.74 29.81
CA GLU A 171 2.45 0.02 28.54
C GLU A 171 2.18 0.98 27.37
N VAL A 172 1.25 1.92 27.54
CA VAL A 172 0.99 3.01 26.57
C VAL A 172 2.27 3.83 26.34
N GLY A 173 3.01 4.14 27.40
CA GLY A 173 4.28 4.88 27.32
C GLY A 173 5.34 4.16 26.48
N VAL A 174 5.40 2.83 26.53
CA VAL A 174 6.29 2.04 25.66
C VAL A 174 5.87 2.18 24.20
N LEU A 175 4.58 2.07 23.90
CA LEU A 175 4.08 2.22 22.51
C LEU A 175 4.34 3.63 21.96
N ILE A 176 4.09 4.68 22.75
CA ILE A 176 4.37 6.08 22.36
C ILE A 176 5.85 6.26 22.02
N LYS A 177 6.76 5.70 22.83
CA LYS A 177 8.20 5.76 22.54
C LYS A 177 8.57 5.06 21.24
N LYS A 178 7.95 3.90 20.95
CA LYS A 178 8.16 3.19 19.67
C LYS A 178 7.66 4.01 18.48
N LEU A 179 6.46 4.57 18.59
CA LEU A 179 5.87 5.43 17.55
C LEU A 179 6.73 6.67 17.30
N GLY A 180 7.21 7.35 18.34
CA GLY A 180 8.09 8.52 18.18
C GLY A 180 9.42 8.20 17.49
N LYS A 181 10.02 7.03 17.80
CA LYS A 181 11.23 6.57 17.09
C LYS A 181 10.95 6.24 15.63
N PHE A 182 9.83 5.58 15.36
CA PHE A 182 9.40 5.27 14.00
C PHE A 182 9.15 6.55 13.19
N GLU A 183 8.42 7.52 13.74
CA GLU A 183 8.18 8.82 13.10
C GLU A 183 9.49 9.53 12.76
N GLN A 184 10.44 9.57 13.70
CA GLN A 184 11.76 10.16 13.46
C GLN A 184 12.48 9.50 12.27
N LYS A 185 12.58 8.16 12.27
CA LYS A 185 13.22 7.40 11.17
C LYS A 185 12.51 7.63 9.85
N MET A 186 11.17 7.58 9.85
CA MET A 186 10.38 7.74 8.64
C MET A 186 10.52 9.14 8.06
N ASN A 187 10.56 10.17 8.88
CA ASN A 187 10.80 11.54 8.41
C ASN A 187 12.18 11.66 7.75
N GLU A 188 13.23 11.16 8.40
CA GLU A 188 14.59 11.14 7.85
C GLU A 188 14.66 10.39 6.51
N TYR A 189 14.09 9.18 6.45
CA TYR A 189 14.14 8.36 5.24
C TYR A 189 13.26 8.93 4.12
N ASN A 190 12.13 9.53 4.45
CA ASN A 190 11.27 10.21 3.47
C ASN A 190 11.92 11.46 2.92
N GLU A 191 12.65 12.24 3.73
CA GLU A 191 13.39 13.40 3.24
C GLU A 191 14.45 12.99 2.20
N ILE A 192 15.18 11.90 2.48
CA ILE A 192 16.14 11.33 1.53
C ILE A 192 15.42 10.86 0.26
N LEU A 193 14.35 10.07 0.38
CA LEU A 193 13.61 9.56 -0.78
C LEU A 193 13.01 10.70 -1.62
N GLN A 194 12.48 11.75 -0.98
CA GLN A 194 11.97 12.93 -1.66
C GLN A 194 13.02 13.66 -2.48
N SER A 195 14.30 13.60 -2.08
CA SER A 195 15.38 14.21 -2.88
C SER A 195 15.50 13.58 -4.28
N PHE A 196 15.06 12.32 -4.45
CA PHE A 196 15.03 11.61 -5.73
C PHE A 196 13.70 11.73 -6.48
N THR A 197 12.62 12.15 -5.81
CA THR A 197 11.28 12.23 -6.43
C THR A 197 10.81 13.66 -6.67
N ARG A 198 11.54 14.67 -6.20
CA ARG A 198 11.26 16.08 -6.53
C ARG A 198 11.47 16.32 -8.02
N ASP A 199 10.64 17.18 -8.60
CA ASP A 199 10.67 17.53 -10.04
C ASP A 199 12.05 18.02 -10.51
N SER A 200 12.83 18.63 -9.63
CA SER A 200 14.18 19.11 -9.92
C SER A 200 15.28 18.05 -9.76
N SER A 201 14.95 16.84 -9.31
CA SER A 201 15.93 15.79 -9.07
C SER A 201 16.53 15.27 -10.38
N ASN A 202 17.80 14.87 -10.32
CA ASN A 202 18.48 14.26 -11.47
C ASN A 202 17.74 13.00 -11.95
N LEU A 203 17.16 12.22 -11.04
CA LEU A 203 16.42 11.00 -11.39
C LEU A 203 15.15 11.33 -12.18
N VAL A 204 14.36 12.33 -11.77
CA VAL A 204 13.17 12.76 -12.53
C VAL A 204 13.57 13.30 -13.91
N GLN A 205 14.62 14.12 -13.98
CA GLN A 205 15.12 14.62 -15.27
C GLN A 205 15.56 13.47 -16.22
N MET A 206 16.19 12.42 -15.67
CA MET A 206 16.56 11.25 -16.44
C MET A 206 15.33 10.47 -16.93
N VAL A 207 14.31 10.33 -16.08
CA VAL A 207 13.03 9.72 -16.46
C VAL A 207 12.35 10.52 -17.58
N ASP A 208 12.29 11.85 -17.46
CA ASP A 208 11.71 12.72 -18.48
C ASP A 208 12.44 12.61 -19.82
N GLN A 209 13.78 12.56 -19.79
CA GLN A 209 14.59 12.34 -20.99
C GLN A 209 14.32 10.98 -21.62
N ALA A 210 14.22 9.92 -20.81
CA ALA A 210 13.91 8.58 -21.29
C ALA A 210 12.51 8.49 -21.92
N ILE A 211 11.50 9.11 -21.29
CA ILE A 211 10.13 9.19 -21.80
C ILE A 211 10.09 9.98 -23.11
N GLY A 212 10.80 11.12 -23.18
CA GLY A 212 10.92 11.91 -24.40
C GLY A 212 11.53 11.10 -25.55
N ALA A 213 12.64 10.40 -25.29
CA ALA A 213 13.29 9.54 -26.28
C ALA A 213 12.40 8.38 -26.75
N ALA A 214 11.66 7.75 -25.83
CA ALA A 214 10.72 6.69 -26.16
C ALA A 214 9.55 7.21 -27.03
N THR A 215 9.02 8.39 -26.72
CA THR A 215 7.95 9.04 -27.48
C THR A 215 8.39 9.34 -28.91
N GLU A 216 9.59 9.88 -29.11
CA GLU A 216 10.14 10.11 -30.45
C GLU A 216 10.37 8.81 -31.22
N ARG A 217 10.81 7.75 -30.54
CA ARG A 217 10.96 6.43 -31.16
C ARG A 217 9.62 5.84 -31.60
N ILE A 218 8.56 5.98 -30.80
CA ILE A 218 7.21 5.54 -31.17
C ILE A 218 6.75 6.26 -32.43
N LYS A 219 6.86 7.60 -32.49
CA LYS A 219 6.52 8.37 -33.70
C LYS A 219 7.30 7.89 -34.93
N GLY A 220 8.59 7.60 -34.78
CA GLY A 220 9.42 7.06 -35.85
C GLY A 220 8.93 5.69 -36.35
N LEU A 221 8.56 4.79 -35.43
CA LEU A 221 8.00 3.48 -35.75
C LEU A 221 6.62 3.58 -36.40
N GLU A 222 5.76 4.50 -35.97
CA GLU A 222 4.47 4.77 -36.60
C GLU A 222 4.64 5.24 -38.05
N LYS A 223 5.57 6.17 -38.29
CA LYS A 223 5.89 6.61 -39.65
C LYS A 223 6.41 5.47 -40.52
N SER A 224 7.24 4.58 -39.97
CA SER A 224 7.75 3.41 -40.68
C SER A 224 6.64 2.40 -41.00
N ARG A 225 5.74 2.14 -40.04
CA ARG A 225 4.53 1.33 -40.23
C ARG A 225 3.66 1.89 -41.35
N ASP A 226 3.38 3.19 -41.34
CA ASP A 226 2.52 3.83 -42.33
C ASP A 226 3.15 3.82 -43.72
N ALA A 227 4.47 3.99 -43.81
CA ALA A 227 5.22 3.84 -45.06
C ALA A 227 5.18 2.40 -45.59
N ALA A 228 5.35 1.40 -44.72
CA ALA A 228 5.26 0.00 -45.09
C ALA A 228 3.84 -0.39 -45.54
N TYR A 229 2.81 0.10 -44.84
CA TYR A 229 1.41 -0.10 -45.22
C TYR A 229 1.09 0.55 -46.57
N LYS A 230 1.57 1.78 -46.79
CA LYS A 230 1.45 2.46 -48.09
C LYS A 230 2.15 1.66 -49.19
N ALA A 231 3.38 1.19 -48.97
CA ALA A 231 4.11 0.39 -49.94
C ALA A 231 3.36 -0.92 -50.27
N TRP A 232 2.88 -1.64 -49.26
CA TRP A 232 2.04 -2.83 -49.45
C TRP A 232 0.78 -2.53 -50.26
N LYS A 233 0.08 -1.43 -49.95
CA LYS A 233 -1.10 -0.99 -50.69
C LYS A 233 -0.76 -0.65 -52.15
N ASP A 234 0.31 0.10 -52.38
CA ASP A 234 0.76 0.50 -53.73
C ASP A 234 1.16 -0.72 -54.57
N PHE A 235 1.89 -1.69 -53.99
CA PHE A 235 2.21 -2.96 -54.66
C PHE A 235 0.97 -3.80 -54.97
N THR A 236 0.01 -3.86 -54.04
CA THR A 236 -1.24 -4.62 -54.24
C THR A 236 -2.09 -3.97 -55.35
N ILE A 237 -2.21 -2.64 -55.35
CA ILE A 237 -2.90 -1.90 -56.41
C ILE A 237 -2.20 -2.13 -57.75
N ALA A 238 -0.88 -2.02 -57.81
CA ALA A 238 -0.11 -2.24 -59.04
C ALA A 238 -0.25 -3.66 -59.59
N ALA A 239 -0.26 -4.68 -58.72
CA ALA A 239 -0.46 -6.07 -59.12
C ALA A 239 -1.88 -6.30 -59.68
N VAL A 240 -2.90 -5.69 -59.06
CA VAL A 240 -4.30 -5.81 -59.51
C VAL A 240 -4.51 -5.05 -60.83
N THR A 241 -3.98 -3.83 -60.98
CA THR A 241 -4.08 -3.08 -62.26
C THR A 241 -3.27 -3.70 -63.38
N ALA A 242 -2.11 -4.30 -63.11
CA ALA A 242 -1.39 -5.10 -64.09
C ALA A 242 -2.22 -6.32 -64.53
N SER A 243 -2.93 -6.99 -63.62
CA SER A 243 -3.78 -8.13 -63.98
C SER A 243 -5.00 -7.74 -64.83
N ILE A 244 -5.64 -6.60 -64.53
CA ILE A 244 -6.78 -6.07 -65.31
C ILE A 244 -6.29 -5.49 -66.65
N GLY A 245 -5.11 -4.86 -66.68
CA GLY A 245 -4.47 -4.37 -67.90
C GLY A 245 -4.05 -5.50 -68.85
N CYS A 246 -3.51 -6.59 -68.32
CA CYS A 246 -3.22 -7.80 -69.10
C CYS A 246 -4.50 -8.51 -69.56
N ALA A 247 -5.60 -8.46 -68.80
CA ALA A 247 -6.89 -8.98 -69.24
C ALA A 247 -7.52 -8.13 -70.36
N LEU A 248 -7.39 -6.80 -70.31
CA LEU A 248 -7.92 -5.90 -71.36
C LEU A 248 -7.06 -5.92 -72.64
N ILE A 249 -5.74 -6.04 -72.54
CA ILE A 249 -4.85 -6.17 -73.70
C ILE A 249 -4.90 -7.60 -74.27
N GLY A 250 -5.02 -8.63 -73.42
CA GLY A 250 -5.26 -10.02 -73.82
C GLY A 250 -6.62 -10.24 -74.50
N GLY A 251 -7.65 -9.47 -74.11
CA GLY A 251 -8.96 -9.45 -74.76
C GLY A 251 -8.97 -8.86 -76.17
N ILE A 252 -8.02 -7.96 -76.49
CA ILE A 252 -7.86 -7.39 -77.84
C ILE A 252 -6.95 -8.26 -78.71
N TRP A 253 -6.01 -9.02 -78.12
CA TRP A 253 -5.13 -9.92 -78.87
C TRP A 253 -5.77 -11.27 -79.28
N HIS A 254 -6.87 -11.67 -78.64
CA HIS A 254 -7.50 -12.98 -78.95
C HIS A 254 -8.28 -13.01 -80.29
N ARG A 255 -8.46 -11.86 -80.97
CA ARG A 255 -9.04 -11.84 -82.34
C ARG A 255 -8.02 -11.80 -83.48
N SER A 256 -6.73 -11.58 -83.21
CA SER A 256 -5.70 -11.50 -84.26
C SER A 256 -4.86 -12.79 -84.39
N LEU A 257 -4.89 -13.68 -83.39
CA LEU A 257 -4.15 -14.95 -83.40
C LEU A 257 -4.82 -16.09 -84.20
N VAL A 258 -6.09 -15.93 -84.61
CA VAL A 258 -6.77 -16.92 -85.47
C VAL A 258 -6.30 -16.83 -86.93
N VAL A 259 -5.81 -15.66 -87.38
CA VAL A 259 -5.35 -15.48 -88.78
C VAL A 259 -3.93 -16.01 -88.99
N LEU A 260 -3.04 -15.91 -88.00
CA LEU A 260 -1.67 -16.45 -88.12
C LEU A 260 -1.60 -17.99 -88.08
N ARG A 261 -2.61 -18.66 -87.50
CA ARG A 261 -2.67 -20.14 -87.46
C ARG A 261 -3.04 -20.78 -88.80
N TYR A 262 -3.71 -20.04 -89.70
CA TYR A 262 -4.05 -20.54 -91.04
C TYR A 262 -2.93 -20.35 -92.07
N TRP A 263 -2.04 -19.36 -91.88
CA TRP A 263 -0.96 -19.12 -92.83
C TRP A 263 0.21 -20.11 -92.68
N LEU A 264 0.47 -20.61 -91.46
CA LEU A 264 1.55 -21.56 -91.18
C LEU A 264 1.21 -23.02 -91.57
N VAL A 265 -0.07 -23.37 -91.73
CA VAL A 265 -0.49 -24.73 -92.15
C VAL A 265 -0.46 -24.89 -93.68
N ALA A 266 -0.49 -23.79 -94.44
CA ALA A 266 -0.46 -23.83 -95.91
C ALA A 266 0.95 -23.90 -96.54
N GLN A 267 2.02 -23.92 -95.74
CA GLN A 267 3.41 -24.06 -96.21
C GLN A 267 4.03 -25.44 -95.91
N GLN A 268 3.23 -26.40 -95.43
CA GLN A 268 3.68 -27.79 -95.21
C GLN A 268 2.91 -28.83 -96.04
N GLN A 269 2.35 -28.42 -97.19
CA GLN A 269 1.93 -29.32 -98.27
C GLN A 269 2.38 -28.78 -99.62
#